data_AF-A0A261AVF5-F1
#
_entry.id   AF-A0A261AVF5-F1
#
_cell.length_a   1.000
_cell.length_b   1.000
_cell.length_c   1.000
_cell.angle_alpha   90.00
_cell.angle_beta   90.00
_cell.angle_gamma   90.00
#
_symmetry.space_group_name_H-M   'P 1'
#
loop_
_entity.id
_entity.type
_entity.pdbx_description
1 polymer ?
#
loop_
_entity_poly.entity_id
_entity_poly.type
_entity_poly.pdbx_seq_one_letter_code
_entity_poly.pdbx_strand_id
1 'polypeptide(L)'
;MKFMDSLKFGGPWALLIVSIGWICYQNVQIQELQANRHKRELNSNWLPKSDDDTTIFMPIYAQVSKKHIRKVCMEHFHSFKHYRELEKPSTRQPFPSVVKELKRKCSAEVSFGQPVLIGERKNAEGCAYLDGGHWHVCELSHGYTMLSFKGNRRLNSSETRAVQFLPYPFDGTDNMVYNNTMWY
;
A
#
# COMPACT_ATOMS: atom_id res chain seq x y z
N MET A 1 21.42 -55.43 -32.38
CA MET A 1 22.34 -54.48 -31.71
C MET A 1 22.52 -53.16 -32.48
N LYS A 2 21.56 -52.70 -33.31
CA LYS A 2 21.63 -51.41 -34.05
C LYS A 2 20.63 -50.33 -33.57
N PHE A 3 19.63 -50.72 -32.79
CA PHE A 3 18.61 -49.80 -32.26
C PHE A 3 19.08 -48.99 -31.03
N MET A 4 20.03 -49.51 -30.25
CA MET A 4 20.52 -48.83 -29.05
C MET A 4 21.46 -47.65 -29.36
N ASP A 5 22.16 -47.68 -30.50
CA ASP A 5 23.09 -46.60 -30.87
C ASP A 5 22.36 -45.39 -31.47
N SER A 6 21.24 -45.61 -32.16
CA SER A 6 20.41 -44.53 -32.69
C SER A 6 19.68 -43.75 -31.57
N LEU A 7 19.33 -44.42 -30.46
CA LEU A 7 18.73 -43.77 -29.28
C LEU A 7 19.73 -42.90 -28.50
N LYS A 8 21.00 -43.29 -28.43
CA LYS A 8 22.05 -42.52 -27.74
C LYS A 8 22.36 -41.19 -28.44
N PHE A 9 22.27 -41.17 -29.77
CA PHE A 9 22.47 -39.94 -30.53
C PHE A 9 21.18 -39.14 -30.71
N GLY A 10 20.00 -39.76 -30.87
CA GLY A 10 18.74 -39.05 -31.11
C GLY A 10 18.08 -38.45 -29.86
N GLY A 11 18.23 -39.08 -28.69
CA GLY A 11 17.61 -38.63 -27.44
C GLY A 11 18.01 -37.21 -27.01
N PRO A 12 19.32 -36.86 -27.01
CA PRO A 12 19.77 -35.51 -26.67
C PRO A 12 19.20 -34.43 -27.60
N TRP A 13 19.11 -34.69 -28.91
CA TRP A 13 18.55 -33.75 -29.87
C TRP A 13 17.04 -33.56 -29.71
N ALA A 14 16.30 -34.62 -29.38
CA ALA A 14 14.87 -34.53 -29.09
C ALA A 14 14.59 -33.69 -27.83
N LEU A 15 15.38 -33.86 -26.76
CA LEU A 15 15.27 -33.04 -25.55
C LEU A 15 15.62 -31.57 -25.81
N LEU A 16 16.60 -31.31 -26.68
CA LEU A 16 17.00 -29.97 -27.07
C LEU A 16 15.85 -29.25 -27.81
N ILE A 17 15.21 -29.92 -28.77
CA ILE A 17 14.05 -29.37 -29.50
C ILE A 17 12.87 -29.11 -28.56
N VAL A 18 12.58 -30.03 -27.62
CA VAL A 18 11.51 -29.83 -26.64
C VAL A 18 11.82 -28.65 -25.71
N SER A 19 13.07 -28.50 -25.27
CA SER A 19 13.46 -27.37 -24.42
C SER A 19 13.36 -26.02 -25.13
N ILE A 20 13.75 -25.94 -26.40
CA ILE A 20 13.58 -24.74 -27.22
C ILE A 20 12.09 -24.41 -27.40
N GLY A 21 11.25 -25.41 -27.70
CA GLY A 21 9.81 -25.22 -27.81
C GLY A 21 9.18 -24.70 -26.52
N TRP A 22 9.62 -25.23 -25.37
CA TRP A 22 9.17 -24.78 -24.05
C TRP A 22 9.57 -23.33 -23.75
N ILE A 23 10.82 -22.94 -24.07
CA ILE A 23 11.31 -21.57 -23.91
C ILE A 23 10.52 -20.60 -24.81
N CYS A 24 10.26 -20.98 -26.06
CA CYS A 24 9.44 -20.17 -26.97
C CYS A 24 8.01 -20.00 -26.44
N TYR A 25 7.39 -21.06 -25.92
CA TYR A 25 6.07 -20.99 -25.30
C TYR A 25 6.05 -20.07 -24.07
N GLN A 26 7.05 -20.19 -23.19
CA GLN A 26 7.18 -19.31 -22.03
C GLN A 26 7.35 -17.84 -22.44
N ASN A 27 8.14 -17.55 -23.48
CA ASN A 27 8.31 -16.18 -23.97
C ASN A 27 7.01 -15.58 -24.52
N VAL A 28 6.18 -16.36 -25.21
CA VAL A 28 4.86 -15.89 -25.68
C VAL A 28 3.95 -15.55 -24.50
N GLN A 29 3.90 -16.42 -23.48
CA GLN A 29 3.10 -16.18 -22.27
C GLN A 29 3.58 -14.93 -21.51
N ILE A 30 4.90 -14.73 -21.41
CA ILE A 30 5.47 -13.54 -20.76
C ILE A 30 5.11 -12.26 -21.54
N GLN A 31 5.22 -12.28 -22.87
CA GLN A 31 4.83 -11.12 -23.69
C GLN A 31 3.33 -10.81 -23.59
N GLU A 32 2.48 -11.84 -23.53
CA GLU A 32 1.04 -11.67 -23.34
C GLU A 32 0.70 -11.08 -21.97
N LEU A 33 1.39 -11.53 -20.91
CA LEU A 33 1.27 -10.97 -19.56
C LEU A 33 1.77 -9.52 -19.48
N GLN A 34 2.88 -9.19 -20.14
CA GLN A 34 3.40 -7.83 -20.23
C GLN A 34 2.45 -6.91 -21.01
N ALA A 35 1.90 -7.37 -22.13
CA ALA A 35 0.91 -6.62 -22.91
C ALA A 35 -0.38 -6.39 -22.11
N ASN A 36 -0.83 -7.39 -21.35
CA ASN A 36 -1.99 -7.25 -20.46
C ASN A 36 -1.73 -6.29 -19.29
N ARG A 37 -0.51 -6.27 -18.73
CA ARG A 37 -0.11 -5.30 -17.71
C ARG A 37 -0.10 -3.87 -18.27
N HIS A 38 0.53 -3.66 -19.43
CA HIS A 38 0.56 -2.35 -20.10
C HIS A 38 -0.85 -1.86 -20.49
N LYS A 39 -1.74 -2.77 -20.92
CA LYS A 39 -3.16 -2.45 -21.19
C LYS A 39 -3.93 -2.05 -19.92
N ARG A 40 -3.60 -2.63 -18.76
CA ARG A 40 -4.19 -2.23 -17.46
C ARG A 40 -3.68 -0.86 -17.01
N GLU A 41 -2.40 -0.58 -17.18
CA GLU A 41 -1.79 0.73 -16.87
C GLU A 41 -2.33 1.86 -17.77
N LEU A 42 -2.55 1.57 -19.06
CA LEU A 42 -3.24 2.51 -19.96
C LEU A 42 -4.70 2.72 -19.55
N ASN A 43 -5.43 1.66 -19.18
CA ASN A 43 -6.82 1.79 -18.73
C ASN A 43 -6.99 2.51 -17.39
N SER A 44 -6.02 2.47 -16.47
CA SER A 44 -6.04 3.30 -15.26
C SER A 44 -5.83 4.79 -15.54
N ASN A 45 -5.20 5.14 -16.66
CA ASN A 45 -5.01 6.53 -17.10
C ASN A 45 -6.21 7.09 -17.88
N TRP A 46 -7.18 6.25 -18.26
CA TRP A 46 -8.47 6.70 -18.79
C TRP A 46 -9.49 6.87 -17.66
N LEU A 47 -9.19 7.77 -16.72
CA LEU A 47 -10.23 8.42 -15.93
C LEU A 47 -11.08 9.25 -16.92
N PRO A 48 -12.38 8.96 -17.10
CA PRO A 48 -13.22 9.86 -17.85
C PRO A 48 -13.21 11.19 -17.12
N LYS A 49 -12.78 12.23 -17.85
CA LYS A 49 -12.92 13.62 -17.43
C LYS A 49 -14.41 13.95 -17.46
N SER A 50 -15.12 13.57 -16.42
CA SER A 50 -16.52 13.88 -16.21
C SER A 50 -16.65 14.54 -14.86
N ASP A 51 -16.94 15.84 -14.90
CA ASP A 51 -17.72 16.49 -13.87
C ASP A 51 -18.89 15.58 -13.50
N ASP A 52 -18.88 15.07 -12.27
CA ASP A 52 -20.03 15.02 -11.38
C ASP A 52 -19.61 14.31 -10.09
N ASP A 53 -19.85 15.02 -8.98
CA ASP A 53 -19.59 14.59 -7.62
C ASP A 53 -20.27 13.24 -7.29
N THR A 54 -19.64 12.47 -6.40
CA THR A 54 -20.15 11.26 -5.69
C THR A 54 -19.74 9.87 -6.18
N THR A 55 -18.48 9.65 -6.56
CA THR A 55 -17.94 8.28 -6.61
C THR A 55 -16.73 8.10 -5.69
N ILE A 56 -16.97 7.43 -4.56
CA ILE A 56 -15.92 6.99 -3.64
C ILE A 56 -15.44 5.62 -4.14
N PHE A 57 -14.21 5.57 -4.64
CA PHE A 57 -13.56 4.32 -5.01
C PHE A 57 -12.82 3.76 -3.79
N MET A 58 -13.32 2.64 -3.25
CA MET A 58 -12.58 1.78 -2.33
C MET A 58 -11.80 0.72 -3.12
N PRO A 59 -10.62 0.28 -2.67
CA PRO A 59 -9.89 -0.82 -3.31
C PRO A 59 -10.79 -2.06 -3.39
N ILE A 60 -10.88 -2.62 -4.59
CA ILE A 60 -11.93 -3.56 -5.07
C ILE A 60 -11.98 -4.89 -4.29
N TYR A 61 -11.01 -5.16 -3.39
CA TYR A 61 -10.87 -6.46 -2.74
C TYR A 61 -11.51 -6.58 -1.35
N ALA A 62 -12.03 -5.51 -0.75
CA ALA A 62 -12.74 -5.61 0.51
C ALA A 62 -14.21 -5.23 0.35
N GLN A 63 -15.06 -6.21 0.01
CA GLN A 63 -16.51 -6.07 0.18
C GLN A 63 -16.84 -6.04 1.68
N VAL A 64 -16.61 -4.89 2.33
CA VAL A 64 -16.95 -4.72 3.74
C VAL A 64 -18.42 -4.37 3.84
N SER A 65 -19.21 -5.29 4.41
CA SER A 65 -20.62 -5.06 4.66
C SER A 65 -20.85 -3.81 5.53
N LYS A 66 -21.86 -2.99 5.19
CA LYS A 66 -22.30 -1.85 6.02
C LYS A 66 -22.56 -2.26 7.47
N LYS A 67 -22.99 -3.51 7.72
CA LYS A 67 -23.19 -4.06 9.06
C LYS A 67 -21.87 -4.22 9.83
N HIS A 68 -20.80 -4.61 9.14
CA HIS A 68 -19.48 -4.80 9.74
C HIS A 68 -18.84 -3.45 10.12
N ILE A 69 -18.91 -2.45 9.24
CA ILE A 69 -18.46 -1.08 9.54
C ILE A 69 -19.20 -0.52 10.76
N ARG A 70 -20.53 -0.71 10.82
CA ARG A 70 -21.34 -0.26 11.96
C ARG A 70 -20.98 -1.00 13.26
N LYS A 71 -20.68 -2.30 13.18
CA LYS A 71 -20.25 -3.11 14.33
C LYS A 71 -18.90 -2.64 14.89
N VAL A 72 -17.90 -2.47 14.03
CA VAL A 72 -16.56 -1.98 14.42
C VAL A 72 -16.64 -0.59 15.06
N CYS A 73 -17.45 0.30 14.48
CA CYS A 73 -17.67 1.63 15.04
C CYS A 73 -18.29 1.56 16.45
N MET A 74 -19.34 0.76 16.63
CA MET A 74 -20.02 0.63 17.93
C MET A 74 -19.14 -0.03 18.99
N GLU A 75 -18.38 -1.08 18.65
CA GLU A 75 -17.44 -1.75 19.57
C GLU A 75 -16.37 -0.78 20.10
N HIS A 76 -15.85 0.10 19.23
CA HIS A 76 -14.91 1.13 19.64
C HIS A 76 -15.53 2.16 20.59
N PHE A 77 -16.80 2.54 20.39
CA PHE A 77 -17.50 3.49 21.26
C PHE A 77 -17.76 2.94 22.68
N HIS A 78 -18.06 1.64 22.81
CA HIS A 78 -18.31 1.02 24.11
C HIS A 78 -17.03 0.86 24.93
N SER A 79 -15.92 0.50 24.28
CA SER A 79 -14.61 0.46 24.93
C SER A 79 -14.19 1.84 25.45
N PHE A 80 -14.41 2.89 24.67
CA PHE A 80 -14.04 4.27 25.05
C PHE A 80 -14.84 4.84 26.23
N LYS A 81 -16.11 4.43 26.40
CA LYS A 81 -16.92 4.85 27.56
C LYS A 81 -16.36 4.30 28.88
N HIS A 82 -15.87 3.06 28.86
CA HIS A 82 -15.40 2.37 30.06
C HIS A 82 -14.12 2.99 30.64
N TYR A 83 -13.27 3.57 29.78
CA TYR A 83 -12.07 4.32 30.21
C TYR A 83 -12.40 5.70 30.79
N ARG A 84 -13.44 6.37 30.28
CA ARG A 84 -13.79 7.73 30.68
C ARG A 84 -14.41 7.84 32.08
N GLU A 85 -14.98 6.75 32.59
CA GLU A 85 -15.51 6.70 33.97
C GLU A 85 -14.42 6.54 35.03
N LEU A 86 -13.22 6.07 34.65
CA LEU A 86 -12.10 5.84 35.58
C LEU A 86 -11.24 7.08 35.87
N GLU A 87 -11.35 8.17 35.10
CA GLU A 87 -10.43 9.32 35.13
C GLU A 87 -10.97 10.62 35.78
N LYS A 88 -11.92 10.57 36.72
CA LYS A 88 -12.31 11.78 37.48
C LYS A 88 -11.54 11.91 38.81
N PRO A 89 -10.62 12.88 38.93
CA PRO A 89 -10.42 13.60 40.18
C PRO A 89 -10.86 15.07 40.06
N SER A 90 -11.37 15.56 41.19
CA SER A 90 -11.84 16.91 41.46
C SER A 90 -10.71 17.94 41.46
N THR A 91 -10.99 19.16 40.99
CA THR A 91 -10.85 20.45 41.73
C THR A 91 -10.66 21.65 40.77
N ARG A 92 -11.32 22.76 41.15
CA ARG A 92 -11.54 24.07 40.52
C ARG A 92 -10.29 24.84 40.06
N GLN A 93 -10.35 25.52 38.90
CA GLN A 93 -10.39 27.01 38.77
C GLN A 93 -10.50 27.46 37.29
N PRO A 94 -11.06 28.64 36.98
CA PRO A 94 -11.40 29.06 35.62
C PRO A 94 -10.33 29.97 34.99
N PHE A 95 -9.81 29.60 33.83
CA PHE A 95 -9.08 30.51 32.94
C PHE A 95 -9.86 30.64 31.62
N PRO A 96 -10.12 31.87 31.12
CA PRO A 96 -10.77 32.07 29.84
C PRO A 96 -9.70 32.16 28.75
N SER A 97 -9.30 31.02 28.21
CA SER A 97 -8.60 30.99 26.93
C SER A 97 -9.15 29.84 26.11
N VAL A 98 -10.11 30.21 25.26
CA VAL A 98 -10.54 29.53 24.02
C VAL A 98 -9.92 28.15 23.81
N VAL A 99 -10.29 27.19 24.65
CA VAL A 99 -10.13 25.78 24.32
C VAL A 99 -11.28 25.54 23.36
N LYS A 100 -11.02 25.72 22.06
CA LYS A 100 -11.79 24.98 21.07
C LYS A 100 -11.60 23.52 21.45
N GLU A 101 -12.55 23.00 22.24
CA GLU A 101 -12.79 21.57 22.34
C GLU A 101 -13.02 21.11 20.92
N LEU A 102 -11.95 20.73 20.23
CA LEU A 102 -12.03 20.00 18.98
C LEU A 102 -12.50 18.60 19.39
N LYS A 103 -13.78 18.49 19.77
CA LYS A 103 -14.52 17.24 19.76
C LYS A 103 -14.45 16.76 18.32
N ARG A 104 -13.40 16.00 18.00
CA ARG A 104 -13.26 15.26 16.75
C ARG A 104 -14.35 14.19 16.75
N LYS A 105 -15.57 14.63 16.47
CA LYS A 105 -16.66 13.77 16.04
C LYS A 105 -16.24 13.27 14.67
N CYS A 106 -16.23 11.96 14.49
CA CYS A 106 -16.16 11.38 13.16
C CYS A 106 -17.33 12.00 12.36
N SER A 107 -17.00 12.81 11.35
CA SER A 107 -17.97 13.45 10.47
C SER A 107 -18.00 12.68 9.17
N ALA A 108 -19.19 12.43 8.62
CA ALA A 108 -19.34 11.81 7.31
C ALA A 108 -18.89 12.76 6.18
N GLU A 109 -18.92 14.07 6.45
CA GLU A 109 -18.44 15.12 5.56
C GLU A 109 -17.09 15.61 6.06
N VAL A 110 -16.06 15.43 5.23
CA VAL A 110 -14.70 15.94 5.45
C VAL A 110 -14.34 16.86 4.29
N SER A 111 -13.95 18.09 4.61
CA SER A 111 -13.35 18.99 3.64
C SER A 111 -11.83 18.80 3.64
N PHE A 112 -11.23 18.77 2.46
CA PHE A 112 -9.78 18.72 2.33
C PHE A 112 -9.20 20.14 2.40
N GLY A 113 -8.21 20.31 3.26
CA GLY A 113 -7.40 21.53 3.28
C GLY A 113 -6.47 21.61 2.07
N GLN A 114 -5.79 22.75 1.92
CA GLN A 114 -4.75 22.88 0.89
C GLN A 114 -3.60 21.90 1.15
N PRO A 115 -3.07 21.24 0.10
CA PRO A 115 -1.95 20.33 0.25
C PRO A 115 -0.69 21.09 0.67
N VAL A 116 0.09 20.49 1.56
CA VAL A 116 1.37 21.02 2.04
C VAL A 116 2.48 20.10 1.58
N LEU A 117 3.49 20.67 0.92
CA LEU A 117 4.68 19.92 0.52
C LEU A 117 5.51 19.57 1.76
N ILE A 118 5.68 18.28 2.02
CA ILE A 118 6.48 17.79 3.15
C ILE A 118 7.95 17.59 2.73
N GLY A 119 8.17 16.98 1.57
CA GLY A 119 9.49 16.71 1.02
C GLY A 119 9.43 16.31 -0.44
N GLU A 120 10.56 16.49 -1.13
CA GLU A 120 10.73 16.13 -2.54
C GLU A 120 11.72 14.96 -2.66
N ARG A 121 11.46 14.05 -3.59
CA ARG A 121 12.28 12.85 -3.84
C ARG A 121 12.53 12.69 -5.32
N LYS A 122 13.65 12.03 -5.64
CA LYS A 122 14.09 11.82 -7.03
C LYS A 122 13.18 10.86 -7.79
N ASN A 123 12.65 9.85 -7.11
CA ASN A 123 11.77 8.87 -7.73
C ASN A 123 10.35 9.44 -7.80
N ALA A 124 9.79 9.45 -9.01
CA ALA A 124 8.43 9.94 -9.26
C ALA A 124 7.36 8.99 -8.69
N GLU A 125 7.66 7.70 -8.62
CA GLU A 125 6.79 6.68 -8.07
C GLU A 125 7.31 6.16 -6.73
N GLY A 126 6.37 5.95 -5.81
CA GLY A 126 6.66 5.41 -4.49
C GLY A 126 5.51 5.62 -3.52
N CYS A 127 5.79 5.27 -2.26
CA CYS A 127 4.85 5.41 -1.16
C CYS A 127 5.47 6.15 0.02
N ALA A 128 4.64 6.86 0.79
CA ALA A 128 5.03 7.46 2.06
C ALA A 128 3.91 7.28 3.10
N TYR A 129 4.20 6.53 4.15
CA TYR A 129 3.28 6.22 5.24
C TYR A 129 3.78 6.85 6.54
N LEU A 130 2.84 7.36 7.35
CA LEU A 130 3.15 7.94 8.64
C LEU A 130 2.58 7.07 9.75
N ASP A 131 3.45 6.51 10.60
CA ASP A 131 3.05 5.73 11.77
C ASP A 131 3.89 6.13 12.99
N GLY A 132 3.23 6.42 14.11
CA GLY A 132 3.92 6.80 15.36
C GLY A 132 4.92 7.97 15.25
N GLY A 133 4.77 8.87 14.28
CA GLY A 133 5.72 9.97 14.01
C GLY A 133 6.96 9.57 13.20
N HIS A 134 6.98 8.34 12.66
CA HIS A 134 7.98 7.84 11.74
C HIS A 134 7.41 7.77 10.33
N TRP A 135 8.21 8.23 9.36
CA TRP A 135 7.89 8.09 7.95
C TRP A 135 8.46 6.77 7.44
N HIS A 136 7.64 6.01 6.76
CA HIS A 136 7.99 4.77 6.09
C HIS A 136 7.81 5.01 4.59
N VAL A 137 8.90 4.94 3.84
CA VAL A 137 8.90 5.29 2.41
C VAL A 137 9.32 4.06 1.62
N CYS A 138 8.59 3.77 0.57
CA CYS A 138 9.01 2.81 -0.44
C CYS A 138 9.32 3.60 -1.71
N GLU A 139 10.49 3.32 -2.27
CA GLU A 139 10.90 3.87 -3.55
C GLU A 139 10.44 2.92 -4.65
N LEU A 140 9.86 3.47 -5.73
CA LEU A 140 9.23 2.73 -6.83
C LEU A 140 7.90 2.07 -6.46
N SER A 141 7.22 1.55 -7.49
CA SER A 141 5.98 0.77 -7.38
C SER A 141 6.21 -0.71 -7.06
N HIS A 142 7.45 -1.21 -7.09
CA HIS A 142 7.76 -2.60 -6.78
C HIS A 142 9.13 -2.72 -6.12
N GLY A 143 9.23 -3.50 -5.04
CA GLY A 143 10.51 -3.71 -4.38
C GLY A 143 10.45 -4.50 -3.08
N TYR A 144 11.62 -4.70 -2.47
CA TYR A 144 11.78 -5.41 -1.20
C TYR A 144 12.12 -4.48 -0.04
N THR A 145 12.28 -3.18 -0.30
CA THR A 145 12.92 -2.25 0.63
C THR A 145 11.96 -1.19 1.10
N MET A 146 11.92 -0.98 2.41
CA MET A 146 11.22 0.12 3.05
C MET A 146 12.20 0.96 3.87
N LEU A 147 12.24 2.26 3.60
CA LEU A 147 13.09 3.23 4.27
C LEU A 147 12.33 3.88 5.43
N SER A 148 12.87 3.83 6.64
CA SER A 148 12.28 4.50 7.79
C SER A 148 13.02 5.80 8.13
N PHE A 149 12.29 6.89 8.33
CA PHE A 149 12.80 8.19 8.74
C PHE A 149 12.13 8.65 10.04
N LYS A 150 12.91 9.29 10.93
CA LYS A 150 12.37 9.87 12.18
C LYS A 150 11.98 11.33 11.95
N GLY A 151 10.69 11.58 11.73
CA GLY A 151 10.11 12.90 11.51
C GLY A 151 10.49 13.56 10.18
N ASN A 152 9.90 14.73 9.92
CA ASN A 152 10.01 15.43 8.62
C ASN A 152 11.43 15.94 8.33
N ARG A 153 12.18 16.37 9.36
CA ARG A 153 13.54 16.91 9.17
C ARG A 153 14.47 15.87 8.52
N ARG A 154 14.44 14.63 9.02
CA ARG A 154 15.26 13.54 8.49
C ARG A 154 14.77 13.01 7.15
N LEU A 155 13.45 13.06 6.94
CA LEU A 155 12.87 12.77 5.63
C LEU A 155 13.43 13.71 4.56
N ASN A 156 13.55 15.01 4.86
CA ASN A 156 14.05 16.00 3.89
C ASN A 156 15.58 15.95 3.70
N SER A 157 16.35 15.64 4.74
CA SER A 157 17.79 15.42 4.60
C SER A 157 18.16 14.05 4.04
N SER A 158 17.18 13.21 3.70
CA SER A 158 17.37 11.82 3.26
C SER A 158 18.20 10.96 4.25
N GLU A 159 18.14 11.29 5.54
CA GLU A 159 18.85 10.57 6.60
C GLU A 159 17.98 9.41 7.11
N THR A 160 18.18 8.22 6.54
CA THR A 160 17.45 7.02 6.93
C THR A 160 17.82 6.60 8.35
N ARG A 161 16.79 6.30 9.16
CA ARG A 161 16.97 5.66 10.46
C ARG A 161 17.30 4.18 10.29
N ALA A 162 16.59 3.52 9.39
CA ALA A 162 16.72 2.09 9.12
C ALA A 162 16.22 1.78 7.72
N VAL A 163 16.79 0.73 7.13
CA VAL A 163 16.30 0.09 5.90
C VAL A 163 15.75 -1.27 6.30
N GLN A 164 14.48 -1.50 6.02
CA GLN A 164 13.80 -2.76 6.31
C GLN A 164 13.67 -3.54 5.00
N PHE A 165 14.05 -4.82 5.06
CA PHE A 165 13.90 -5.74 3.93
C PHE A 165 12.71 -6.64 4.18
N LEU A 166 11.80 -6.65 3.21
CA LEU A 166 10.61 -7.47 3.22
C LEU A 166 10.95 -8.89 2.74
N PRO A 167 10.30 -9.92 3.32
CA PRO A 167 10.50 -11.30 2.87
C PRO A 167 9.95 -11.54 1.45
N TYR A 168 8.95 -10.76 1.04
CA TYR A 168 8.34 -10.79 -0.28
C TYR A 168 8.30 -9.37 -0.86
N PRO A 169 8.31 -9.21 -2.19
CA PRO A 169 8.23 -7.90 -2.78
C PRO A 169 6.83 -7.33 -2.64
N PHE A 170 6.71 -6.02 -2.38
CA PHE A 170 5.45 -5.30 -2.54
C PHE A 170 5.21 -4.97 -4.02
N ASP A 171 3.94 -4.84 -4.41
CA ASP A 171 3.51 -4.43 -5.74
C ASP A 171 2.44 -3.35 -5.60
N GLY A 172 2.69 -2.17 -6.17
CA GLY A 172 1.87 -0.97 -5.99
C GLY A 172 2.34 -0.03 -4.88
N THR A 173 1.57 1.06 -4.72
CA THR A 173 1.83 2.14 -3.75
C THR A 173 0.73 2.26 -2.69
N ASP A 174 -0.29 1.41 -2.77
CA ASP A 174 -1.49 1.36 -1.92
C ASP A 174 -1.31 0.50 -0.65
N ASN A 175 -0.06 0.23 -0.28
CA ASN A 175 0.28 -0.44 0.98
C ASN A 175 -0.08 0.45 2.20
N MET A 176 -0.02 -0.12 3.39
CA MET A 176 -0.29 0.61 4.64
C MET A 176 0.68 0.20 5.73
N VAL A 177 1.08 1.14 6.58
CA VAL A 177 1.78 0.84 7.83
C VAL A 177 0.87 1.20 9.00
N TYR A 178 0.65 0.23 9.89
CA TYR A 178 -0.11 0.43 11.12
C TYR A 178 0.53 -0.37 12.26
N ASN A 179 0.74 0.30 13.39
CA ASN A 179 1.33 -0.31 14.58
C ASN A 179 2.65 -1.04 14.26
N ASN A 180 3.53 -0.33 13.54
CA ASN A 180 4.84 -0.78 13.10
C ASN A 180 4.82 -2.04 12.22
N THR A 181 3.67 -2.36 11.61
CA THR A 181 3.48 -3.50 10.72
C THR A 181 3.05 -2.99 9.34
N MET A 182 3.74 -3.44 8.29
CA MET A 182 3.41 -3.13 6.90
C MET A 182 2.47 -4.18 6.32
N TRP A 183 1.41 -3.73 5.66
CA TRP A 183 0.43 -4.53 4.93
C TRP A 183 0.59 -4.20 3.45
N TYR A 184 0.98 -5.20 2.66
CA TYR A 184 1.37 -5.10 1.26
C TYR A 184 1.09 -6.41 0.51
#